data_AF-A0A1D7Y3H5-F1
#
_entry.id   AF-A0A1D7Y3H5-F1
#
_cell.length_a   1.000
_cell.length_b   1.000
_cell.length_c   1.000
_cell.angle_alpha   90.00
_cell.angle_beta   90.00
_cell.angle_gamma   90.00
#
_symmetry.space_group_name_H-M   'P 1'
#
loop_
_entity.id
_entity.type
_entity.pdbx_description
1 polymer ?
#
loop_
_entity_poly.entity_id
_entity_poly.type
_entity_poly.pdbx_seq_one_letter_code
_entity_poly.pdbx_strand_id
1 'polypeptide(L)'
;MSSFWAVGALRDEQVAEIASVAAPVIREMKERTSTREAWSRWENDAARGGGAVSVYGPDGYNTDESRHLYEMVNASAFDMLDSTCEMHVMEWWERFDEDVEPFISAVSKDNPVAALFHGLGPERARVLPGWAGDAVLASAEVHRHLESVESVLAVSGTEREEVLSRIDDWLWHENPADVLDGPLRVWRQAATAGLGLLSSRIWF
;
A
#
# COMPACT_ATOMS: atom_id res chain seq x y z
N MET A 1 -15.05 -11.37 4.23
CA MET A 1 -13.61 -11.33 4.00
C MET A 1 -13.24 -9.87 3.94
N SER A 2 -12.36 -9.45 4.83
CA SER A 2 -11.92 -8.07 4.95
C SER A 2 -10.43 -8.05 4.72
N SER A 3 -9.92 -7.03 4.04
CA SER A 3 -8.47 -6.82 4.00
C SER A 3 -8.08 -5.72 4.97
N PHE A 4 -6.84 -5.80 5.42
CA PHE A 4 -6.25 -4.84 6.32
C PHE A 4 -4.96 -4.34 5.70
N TRP A 5 -4.68 -3.05 5.87
CA TRP A 5 -3.38 -2.49 5.60
C TRP A 5 -2.86 -1.82 6.86
N ALA A 6 -1.71 -2.29 7.32
CA ALA A 6 -1.01 -1.75 8.47
C ALA A 6 0.30 -1.10 8.02
N VAL A 7 0.58 0.08 8.56
CA VAL A 7 1.87 0.76 8.45
C VAL A 7 2.29 1.17 9.85
N GLY A 8 3.44 0.70 10.32
CA GLY A 8 3.95 0.99 11.66
C GLY A 8 5.46 1.10 11.70
N ALA A 9 5.97 1.79 12.73
CA ALA A 9 7.39 1.96 12.93
C ALA A 9 7.97 0.82 13.76
N LEU A 10 9.21 0.45 13.48
CA LEU A 10 9.96 -0.59 14.18
C LEU A 10 11.41 -0.16 14.35
N ARG A 11 12.09 -0.72 15.35
CA ARG A 11 13.55 -0.54 15.50
C ARG A 11 14.29 -1.30 14.41
N ASP A 12 15.49 -0.84 14.07
CA ASP A 12 16.28 -1.44 12.99
C ASP A 12 16.61 -2.91 13.25
N GLU A 13 16.75 -3.34 14.51
CA GLU A 13 16.97 -4.75 14.85
C GLU A 13 15.75 -5.61 14.51
N GLN A 14 14.54 -5.10 14.77
CA GLN A 14 13.28 -5.78 14.45
C GLN A 14 13.05 -5.79 12.94
N VAL A 15 13.32 -4.67 12.26
CA VAL A 15 13.28 -4.59 10.80
C VAL A 15 14.25 -5.58 10.18
N ALA A 16 15.47 -5.71 10.69
CA ALA A 16 16.46 -6.65 10.17
C ALA A 16 15.98 -8.11 10.29
N GLU A 17 15.32 -8.47 11.41
CA GLU A 17 14.72 -9.79 11.61
C GLU A 17 13.64 -10.07 10.55
N ILE A 18 12.67 -9.16 10.36
CA ILE A 18 11.63 -9.30 9.32
C ILE A 18 12.26 -9.34 7.92
N ALA A 19 13.14 -8.40 7.62
CA ALA A 19 13.73 -8.21 6.30
C ALA A 19 14.52 -9.44 5.85
N SER A 20 15.10 -10.21 6.79
CA SER A 20 15.81 -11.45 6.48
C SER A 20 14.95 -12.49 5.75
N VAL A 21 13.62 -12.46 5.98
CA VAL A 21 12.64 -13.36 5.38
C VAL A 21 11.81 -12.63 4.32
N ALA A 22 11.28 -11.45 4.63
CA ALA A 22 10.31 -10.75 3.79
C ALA A 22 10.95 -10.04 2.59
N ALA A 23 12.14 -9.46 2.72
CA ALA A 23 12.72 -8.65 1.64
C ALA A 23 13.03 -9.46 0.36
N PRO A 24 13.55 -10.71 0.42
CA PRO A 24 13.66 -11.58 -0.76
C PRO A 24 12.32 -11.80 -1.46
N VAL A 25 11.26 -12.07 -0.70
CA VAL A 25 9.93 -12.33 -1.25
C VAL A 25 9.31 -11.08 -1.87
N ILE A 26 9.38 -9.92 -1.20
CA ILE A 26 8.90 -8.64 -1.75
C ILE A 26 9.61 -8.32 -3.08
N ARG A 27 10.93 -8.54 -3.14
CA ARG A 27 11.71 -8.35 -4.37
C ARG A 27 11.26 -9.32 -5.47
N GLU A 28 11.10 -10.60 -5.14
CA GLU A 28 10.63 -11.61 -6.09
C GLU A 28 9.25 -11.22 -6.64
N MET A 29 8.31 -10.83 -5.76
CA MET A 29 6.97 -10.39 -6.16
C MET A 29 7.03 -9.21 -7.13
N LYS A 30 7.88 -8.22 -6.88
CA LYS A 30 8.08 -7.07 -7.77
C LYS A 30 8.67 -7.46 -9.12
N GLU A 31 9.54 -8.46 -9.16
CA GLU A 31 10.28 -8.88 -10.36
C GLU A 31 9.57 -9.99 -11.16
N ARG A 32 8.57 -10.66 -10.60
CA ARG A 32 7.77 -11.69 -11.26
C ARG A 32 7.20 -11.17 -12.58
N THR A 33 7.19 -12.02 -13.60
CA THR A 33 6.67 -11.62 -14.93
C THR A 33 5.19 -11.27 -14.87
N SER A 34 4.39 -12.06 -14.15
CA SER A 34 2.95 -11.83 -14.01
C SER A 34 2.60 -10.50 -13.32
N THR A 35 3.35 -10.09 -12.30
CA THR A 35 3.12 -8.81 -11.59
C THR A 35 3.54 -7.62 -12.45
N ARG A 36 4.63 -7.74 -13.22
CA ARG A 36 5.01 -6.73 -14.20
C ARG A 36 3.98 -6.59 -15.33
N GLU A 37 3.47 -7.70 -15.85
CA GLU A 37 2.40 -7.70 -16.85
C GLU A 37 1.10 -7.10 -16.28
N ALA A 38 0.75 -7.40 -15.04
CA ALA A 38 -0.41 -6.82 -14.35
C ALA A 38 -0.24 -5.30 -14.15
N TRP A 39 0.96 -4.84 -13.77
CA TRP A 39 1.27 -3.41 -13.68
C TRP A 39 1.12 -2.71 -15.03
N SER A 40 1.73 -3.26 -16.09
CA SER A 40 1.62 -2.70 -17.43
C SER A 40 0.17 -2.69 -17.95
N ARG A 41 -0.65 -3.68 -17.57
CA ARG A 41 -2.08 -3.67 -17.88
C ARG A 41 -2.78 -2.51 -17.16
N TRP A 42 -2.55 -2.36 -15.87
CA TRP A 42 -3.14 -1.26 -15.09
C TRP A 42 -2.73 0.12 -15.64
N GLU A 43 -1.48 0.31 -16.06
CA GLU A 43 -1.03 1.54 -16.71
C GLU A 43 -1.85 1.88 -17.96
N ASN A 44 -2.07 0.88 -18.82
CA ASN A 44 -2.86 1.06 -20.03
C ASN A 44 -4.34 1.32 -19.71
N ASP A 45 -4.90 0.64 -18.71
CA ASP A 45 -6.28 0.81 -18.27
C ASP A 45 -6.51 2.21 -17.69
N ALA A 46 -5.62 2.67 -16.81
CA ALA A 46 -5.65 4.00 -16.22
C ALA A 46 -5.47 5.09 -17.29
N ALA A 47 -4.57 4.90 -18.27
CA ALA A 47 -4.39 5.85 -19.36
C ALA A 47 -5.67 6.02 -20.20
N ARG A 48 -6.40 4.93 -20.46
CA ARG A 48 -7.71 4.96 -21.16
C ARG A 48 -8.78 5.72 -20.37
N GLY A 49 -8.72 5.68 -19.04
CA GLY A 49 -9.65 6.36 -18.14
C GLY A 49 -9.21 7.75 -17.65
N GLY A 50 -8.17 8.36 -18.26
CA GLY A 50 -7.73 9.71 -17.89
C GLY A 50 -6.89 9.79 -16.61
N GLY A 51 -6.18 8.72 -16.28
CA GLY A 51 -5.28 8.62 -15.13
C GLY A 51 -5.78 7.70 -14.01
N ALA A 52 -7.00 7.19 -14.12
CA ALA A 52 -7.62 6.24 -13.19
C ALA A 52 -8.51 5.25 -13.96
N VAL A 53 -8.91 4.15 -13.33
CA VAL A 53 -9.82 3.17 -13.94
C VAL A 53 -11.25 3.46 -13.52
N SER A 54 -12.26 3.16 -14.34
CA SER A 54 -13.64 3.24 -13.86
C SER A 54 -13.88 2.13 -12.84
N VAL A 55 -14.26 2.44 -11.61
CA VAL A 55 -14.49 1.42 -10.56
C VAL A 55 -15.74 0.59 -10.88
N TYR A 56 -16.85 1.28 -11.17
CA TYR A 56 -18.15 0.66 -11.44
C TYR A 56 -18.59 0.84 -12.90
N GLY A 57 -19.22 -0.21 -13.43
CA GLY A 57 -19.92 -0.18 -14.70
C GLY A 57 -21.34 0.40 -14.60
N PRO A 58 -22.04 0.59 -15.74
CA PRO A 58 -23.42 1.07 -15.76
C PRO A 58 -24.44 0.16 -15.06
N ASP A 59 -24.07 -1.10 -14.84
CA ASP A 59 -24.85 -2.13 -14.16
C ASP A 59 -24.61 -2.17 -12.64
N GLY A 60 -23.73 -1.30 -12.12
CA GLY A 60 -23.39 -1.20 -10.71
C GLY A 60 -22.40 -2.25 -10.21
N TYR A 61 -21.83 -3.08 -11.11
CA TYR A 61 -20.78 -4.03 -10.77
C TYR A 61 -19.39 -3.47 -11.05
N ASN A 62 -18.37 -4.05 -10.43
CA ASN A 62 -16.97 -3.69 -10.70
C ASN A 62 -16.63 -3.96 -12.16
N THR A 63 -15.89 -3.02 -12.78
CA THR A 63 -15.36 -3.21 -14.13
C THR A 63 -14.24 -4.25 -14.16
N ASP A 64 -13.87 -4.71 -15.36
CA ASP A 64 -12.69 -5.56 -15.52
C ASP A 64 -11.41 -4.80 -15.17
N GLU A 65 -11.32 -3.52 -15.51
CA GLU A 65 -10.18 -2.66 -15.19
C GLU A 65 -9.95 -2.50 -13.68
N SER A 66 -11.01 -2.27 -12.90
CA SER A 66 -10.89 -2.19 -11.43
C SER A 66 -10.54 -3.55 -10.83
N ARG A 67 -11.11 -4.64 -11.35
CA ARG A 67 -10.74 -5.99 -10.95
C ARG A 67 -9.27 -6.31 -11.23
N HIS A 68 -8.71 -5.87 -12.36
CA HIS A 68 -7.29 -6.06 -12.64
C HIS A 68 -6.39 -5.35 -11.63
N LEU A 69 -6.70 -4.09 -11.26
CA LEU A 69 -5.98 -3.37 -10.21
C LEU A 69 -6.06 -4.11 -8.87
N TYR A 70 -7.26 -4.54 -8.48
CA TYR A 70 -7.48 -5.29 -7.25
C TYR A 70 -6.68 -6.60 -7.23
N GLU A 71 -6.71 -7.39 -8.30
CA GLU A 71 -5.94 -8.63 -8.45
C GLU A 71 -4.42 -8.37 -8.42
N MET A 72 -3.94 -7.32 -9.09
CA MET A 72 -2.53 -6.91 -9.09
C MET A 72 -2.06 -6.58 -7.68
N VAL A 73 -2.82 -5.75 -6.97
CA VAL A 73 -2.50 -5.44 -5.58
C VAL A 73 -2.52 -6.73 -4.77
N ASN A 74 -3.51 -7.60 -4.91
CA ASN A 74 -3.64 -8.83 -4.11
C ASN A 74 -2.46 -9.81 -4.17
N ALA A 75 -1.56 -9.68 -5.14
CA ALA A 75 -0.28 -10.36 -5.12
C ALA A 75 0.63 -9.82 -3.99
N SER A 76 0.39 -10.20 -2.72
CA SER A 76 1.21 -9.80 -1.57
C SER A 76 2.32 -10.80 -1.24
N ALA A 77 3.44 -10.26 -0.77
CA ALA A 77 4.53 -11.03 -0.19
C ALA A 77 4.14 -11.62 1.18
N PHE A 78 3.45 -10.85 2.02
CA PHE A 78 3.05 -11.29 3.36
C PHE A 78 1.95 -12.35 3.31
N ASP A 79 0.98 -12.25 2.40
CA ASP A 79 -0.01 -13.32 2.19
C ASP A 79 0.68 -14.65 1.77
N MET A 80 1.74 -14.58 0.97
CA MET A 80 2.51 -15.76 0.55
C MET A 80 3.31 -16.37 1.71
N LEU A 81 3.96 -15.54 2.52
CA LEU A 81 4.71 -15.97 3.71
C LEU A 81 3.79 -16.58 4.77
N ASP A 82 2.60 -16.01 4.96
CA ASP A 82 1.59 -16.52 5.88
C ASP A 82 1.09 -17.91 5.41
N SER A 83 0.80 -18.06 4.12
CA SER A 83 0.33 -19.32 3.53
C SER A 83 1.33 -20.48 3.62
N THR A 84 2.63 -20.15 3.76
CA THR A 84 3.73 -21.12 3.91
C THR A 84 4.17 -21.29 5.36
N CYS A 85 3.53 -20.58 6.30
CA CYS A 85 3.87 -20.53 7.72
C CYS A 85 5.32 -20.10 7.99
N GLU A 86 5.93 -19.36 7.06
CA GLU A 86 7.28 -18.83 7.22
C GLU A 86 7.29 -17.58 8.12
N MET A 87 6.21 -16.81 8.10
CA MET A 87 6.06 -15.63 8.95
C MET A 87 4.59 -15.19 9.04
N HIS A 88 4.10 -14.92 10.25
CA HIS A 88 2.78 -14.34 10.50
C HIS A 88 2.92 -12.86 10.85
N VAL A 89 2.46 -11.96 9.96
CA VAL A 89 2.71 -10.51 10.14
C VAL A 89 2.05 -9.93 11.40
N MET A 90 0.99 -10.57 11.89
CA MET A 90 0.29 -10.15 13.11
C MET A 90 1.17 -10.18 14.35
N GLU A 91 2.16 -11.08 14.39
CA GLU A 91 3.14 -11.15 15.48
C GLU A 91 4.02 -9.90 15.59
N TRP A 92 4.03 -9.07 14.54
CA TRP A 92 4.83 -7.86 14.45
C TRP A 92 4.04 -6.59 14.75
N TRP A 93 2.70 -6.60 14.61
CA TRP A 93 1.88 -5.42 14.91
C TRP A 93 1.94 -5.04 16.39
N GLU A 94 2.00 -6.04 17.28
CA GLU A 94 2.19 -5.82 18.72
C GLU A 94 3.58 -5.27 19.08
N ARG A 95 4.51 -5.26 18.11
CA ARG A 95 5.89 -4.80 18.28
C ARG A 95 6.12 -3.39 17.73
N PHE A 96 5.09 -2.74 17.18
CA PHE A 96 5.21 -1.36 16.72
C PHE A 96 5.66 -0.45 17.86
N ASP A 97 6.52 0.50 17.50
CA ASP A 97 7.06 1.43 18.48
C ASP A 97 5.95 2.36 19.01
N GLU A 98 5.86 2.46 20.33
CA GLU A 98 4.78 3.19 21.03
C GLU A 98 4.82 4.71 20.78
N ASP A 99 5.97 5.25 20.35
CA ASP A 99 6.12 6.68 20.05
C ASP A 99 5.58 7.05 18.66
N VAL A 100 5.19 6.06 17.83
CA VAL A 100 4.64 6.26 16.49
C VAL A 100 3.28 5.58 16.38
N GLU A 101 2.22 6.39 16.31
CA GLU A 101 0.85 5.89 16.12
C GLU A 101 0.73 5.14 14.78
N PRO A 102 0.50 3.81 14.80
CA PRO A 102 0.41 3.04 13.56
C PRO A 102 -0.83 3.45 12.77
N PHE A 103 -0.74 3.33 11.45
CA PHE A 103 -1.90 3.39 10.58
C PHE A 103 -2.42 1.96 10.38
N ILE A 104 -3.69 1.74 10.67
CA ILE A 104 -4.38 0.48 10.41
C ILE A 104 -5.72 0.82 9.76
N SER A 105 -5.92 0.36 8.54
CA SER A 105 -7.20 0.45 7.83
C SER A 105 -7.75 -0.94 7.56
N ALA A 106 -9.02 -1.15 7.88
CA ALA A 106 -9.74 -2.38 7.63
C ALA A 106 -10.91 -2.08 6.69
N VAL A 107 -11.00 -2.78 5.56
CA VAL A 107 -12.07 -2.59 4.58
C VAL A 107 -12.75 -3.91 4.27
N SER A 108 -14.07 -3.89 4.33
CA SER A 108 -14.91 -5.06 4.08
C SER A 108 -15.01 -5.32 2.58
N LYS A 109 -14.65 -6.54 2.17
CA LYS A 109 -14.70 -7.02 0.77
C LYS A 109 -13.88 -6.21 -0.23
N ASP A 110 -12.96 -5.39 0.27
CA ASP A 110 -12.16 -4.51 -0.58
C ASP A 110 -10.71 -4.39 -0.08
N ASN A 111 -9.89 -3.55 -0.72
CA ASN A 111 -8.46 -3.37 -0.47
C ASN A 111 -8.06 -1.89 -0.39
N PRO A 112 -7.56 -1.40 0.77
CA PRO A 112 -7.28 0.02 0.96
C PRO A 112 -6.04 0.46 0.19
N VAL A 113 -5.14 -0.48 -0.14
CA VAL A 113 -4.00 -0.21 -1.03
C VAL A 113 -4.48 -0.05 -2.47
N ALA A 114 -5.46 -0.85 -2.90
CA ALA A 114 -6.06 -0.68 -4.23
C ALA A 114 -6.79 0.65 -4.35
N ALA A 115 -7.52 1.07 -3.31
CA ALA A 115 -8.13 2.40 -3.23
C ALA A 115 -7.08 3.52 -3.32
N LEU A 116 -5.98 3.44 -2.56
CA LEU A 116 -4.89 4.42 -2.64
C LEU A 116 -4.27 4.46 -4.04
N PHE A 117 -3.97 3.30 -4.61
CA PHE A 117 -3.36 3.21 -5.94
C PHE A 117 -4.30 3.76 -7.02
N HIS A 118 -5.60 3.49 -6.91
CA HIS A 118 -6.62 4.09 -7.75
C HIS A 118 -6.63 5.62 -7.64
N GLY A 119 -6.57 6.15 -6.41
CA GLY A 119 -6.48 7.58 -6.14
C GLY A 119 -5.28 8.26 -6.79
N LEU A 120 -4.09 7.67 -6.58
CA LEU A 120 -2.81 8.22 -7.03
C LEU A 120 -2.56 8.01 -8.53
N GLY A 121 -3.07 6.93 -9.11
CA GLY A 121 -2.71 6.45 -10.43
C GLY A 121 -1.32 5.79 -10.49
N PRO A 122 -0.99 5.14 -11.62
CA PRO A 122 0.20 4.30 -11.74
C PRO A 122 1.53 5.06 -11.61
N GLU A 123 1.64 6.25 -12.21
CA GLU A 123 2.88 7.03 -12.19
C GLU A 123 3.34 7.39 -10.77
N ARG A 124 2.39 7.77 -9.91
CA ARG A 124 2.67 8.12 -8.51
C ARG A 124 2.84 6.88 -7.64
N ALA A 125 2.00 5.87 -7.84
CA ALA A 125 2.10 4.62 -7.09
C ALA A 125 3.46 3.93 -7.30
N ARG A 126 4.09 4.06 -8.48
CA ARG A 126 5.44 3.52 -8.77
C ARG A 126 6.54 4.08 -7.86
N VAL A 127 6.36 5.30 -7.34
CA VAL A 127 7.34 5.96 -6.47
C VAL A 127 7.39 5.31 -5.09
N LEU A 128 6.29 4.70 -4.65
CA LEU A 128 6.20 4.07 -3.34
C LEU A 128 7.13 2.85 -3.26
N PRO A 129 7.89 2.69 -2.17
CA PRO A 129 8.83 1.58 -2.01
C PRO A 129 8.10 0.26 -1.81
N GLY A 130 8.81 -0.84 -2.07
CA GLY A 130 8.27 -2.19 -1.94
C GLY A 130 7.41 -2.61 -3.14
N TRP A 131 6.35 -3.36 -2.85
CA TRP A 131 5.39 -3.88 -3.83
C TRP A 131 3.96 -3.86 -3.26
N ALA A 132 3.04 -3.15 -3.93
CA ALA A 132 1.60 -3.22 -3.65
C ALA A 132 1.21 -3.11 -2.16
N GLY A 133 1.82 -2.15 -1.45
CA GLY A 133 1.57 -1.91 -0.02
C GLY A 133 2.51 -2.68 0.92
N ASP A 134 3.31 -3.62 0.42
CA ASP A 134 4.25 -4.40 1.21
C ASP A 134 5.65 -3.79 1.15
N ALA A 135 6.17 -3.37 2.30
CA ALA A 135 7.52 -2.84 2.45
C ALA A 135 8.09 -3.12 3.84
N VAL A 136 9.40 -3.37 3.90
CA VAL A 136 10.17 -3.50 5.14
C VAL A 136 11.45 -2.69 4.93
N LEU A 137 11.60 -1.62 5.69
CA LEU A 137 12.63 -0.60 5.45
C LEU A 137 13.33 -0.23 6.75
N ALA A 138 14.67 -0.23 6.74
CA ALA A 138 15.44 0.28 7.87
C ALA A 138 15.33 1.81 7.97
N SER A 139 15.65 2.38 9.13
CA SER A 139 15.58 3.81 9.44
C SER A 139 16.31 4.68 8.40
N ALA A 140 17.48 4.23 7.93
CA ALA A 140 18.25 4.90 6.89
C ALA A 140 17.55 4.89 5.52
N GLU A 141 16.76 3.85 5.23
CA GLU A 141 15.98 3.74 4.00
C GLU A 141 14.71 4.58 4.10
N VAL A 142 14.06 4.61 5.27
CA VAL A 142 12.93 5.50 5.55
C VAL A 142 13.33 6.95 5.29
N HIS A 143 14.45 7.41 5.87
CA HIS A 143 14.98 8.75 5.61
C HIS A 143 15.27 9.01 4.13
N ARG A 144 15.87 8.03 3.44
CA ARG A 144 16.22 8.16 2.03
C ARG A 144 14.99 8.29 1.12
N HIS A 145 13.91 7.58 1.45
CA HIS A 145 12.70 7.54 0.64
C HIS A 145 11.67 8.61 1.00
N LEU A 146 11.79 9.25 2.17
CA LEU A 146 10.79 10.18 2.69
C LEU A 146 10.41 11.27 1.69
N GLU A 147 11.39 11.96 1.09
CA GLU A 147 11.12 13.03 0.12
C GLU A 147 10.30 12.54 -1.08
N SER A 148 10.62 11.35 -1.59
CA SER A 148 9.89 10.74 -2.71
C SER A 148 8.48 10.33 -2.30
N VAL A 149 8.29 9.76 -1.11
CA VAL A 149 6.98 9.41 -0.57
C VAL A 149 6.12 10.65 -0.33
N GLU A 150 6.71 11.72 0.22
CA GLU A 150 6.03 13.01 0.39
C GLU A 150 5.59 13.60 -0.95
N SER A 151 6.43 13.50 -1.99
CA SER A 151 6.09 14.03 -3.31
C SER A 151 4.82 13.44 -3.94
N VAL A 152 4.41 12.24 -3.51
CA VAL A 152 3.22 11.57 -4.05
C VAL A 152 2.05 11.49 -3.09
N LEU A 153 2.29 11.53 -1.77
CA LEU A 153 1.23 11.47 -0.76
C LEU A 153 0.82 12.85 -0.20
N ALA A 154 1.72 13.84 -0.19
CA ALA A 154 1.44 15.17 0.36
C ALA A 154 0.68 16.08 -0.63
N VAL A 155 -0.33 15.53 -1.30
CA VAL A 155 -1.16 16.24 -2.29
C VAL A 155 -2.04 17.30 -1.62
N SER A 156 -2.28 18.42 -2.30
CA SER A 156 -3.03 19.56 -1.75
C SER A 156 -3.92 20.24 -2.81
N GLY A 157 -4.84 21.10 -2.36
CA GLY A 157 -5.74 21.86 -3.24
C GLY A 157 -6.66 20.97 -4.08
N THR A 158 -6.95 21.39 -5.32
CA THR A 158 -7.82 20.67 -6.26
C THR A 158 -7.34 19.25 -6.55
N GLU A 159 -6.02 19.06 -6.62
CA GLU A 159 -5.43 17.73 -6.84
C GLU A 159 -5.77 16.77 -5.70
N ARG A 160 -5.77 17.26 -4.45
CA ARG A 160 -6.19 16.46 -3.29
C ARG A 160 -7.66 16.08 -3.40
N GLU A 161 -8.52 17.01 -3.81
CA GLU A 161 -9.96 16.73 -3.99
C GLU A 161 -10.18 15.62 -5.03
N GLU A 162 -9.43 15.64 -6.14
CA GLU A 162 -9.48 14.60 -7.17
C GLU A 162 -8.99 13.24 -6.65
N VAL A 163 -7.86 13.20 -5.94
CA VAL A 163 -7.33 11.97 -5.34
C VAL A 163 -8.31 11.39 -4.32
N LEU A 164 -8.85 12.22 -3.43
CA LEU A 164 -9.81 11.78 -2.42
C LEU A 164 -11.11 11.27 -3.06
N SER A 165 -11.62 11.93 -4.09
CA SER A 165 -12.80 11.47 -4.83
C SER A 165 -12.57 10.09 -5.45
N ARG A 166 -11.39 9.84 -6.02
CA ARG A 166 -11.04 8.53 -6.60
C ARG A 166 -10.87 7.45 -5.52
N ILE A 167 -10.32 7.79 -4.36
CA ILE A 167 -10.26 6.85 -3.23
C ILE A 167 -11.68 6.53 -2.76
N ASP A 168 -12.57 7.52 -2.69
CA ASP A 168 -13.98 7.36 -2.30
C ASP A 168 -14.78 6.51 -3.32
N ASP A 169 -14.50 6.63 -4.61
CA ASP A 169 -15.09 5.76 -5.65
C ASP A 169 -14.84 4.27 -5.37
N TRP A 170 -13.75 3.96 -4.67
CA TRP A 170 -13.37 2.60 -4.32
C TRP A 170 -13.91 2.19 -2.95
N LEU A 171 -13.74 3.05 -1.94
CA LEU A 171 -14.07 2.73 -0.56
C LEU A 171 -15.56 2.89 -0.26
N TRP A 172 -16.18 1.83 0.27
CA TRP A 172 -17.55 1.92 0.76
C TRP A 172 -17.58 2.27 2.26
N HIS A 173 -18.00 3.48 2.59
CA HIS A 173 -18.20 4.02 3.95
C HIS A 173 -16.95 4.34 4.79
N GLU A 174 -15.74 4.14 4.26
CA GLU A 174 -14.51 4.56 4.92
C GLU A 174 -14.13 6.00 4.53
N ASN A 175 -13.38 6.68 5.40
CA ASN A 175 -12.91 8.04 5.11
C ASN A 175 -11.69 7.99 4.16
N PRO A 176 -11.79 8.50 2.92
CA PRO A 176 -10.69 8.47 1.96
C PRO A 176 -9.45 9.24 2.43
N ALA A 177 -9.62 10.25 3.30
CA ALA A 177 -8.51 11.02 3.83
C ALA A 177 -7.61 10.18 4.75
N ASP A 178 -8.16 9.22 5.49
CA ASP A 178 -7.37 8.39 6.40
C ASP A 178 -6.44 7.46 5.62
N VAL A 179 -6.87 6.93 4.47
CA VAL A 179 -6.06 6.08 3.58
C VAL A 179 -4.94 6.87 2.89
N LEU A 180 -5.16 8.14 2.59
CA LEU A 180 -4.15 9.02 2.00
C LEU A 180 -3.14 9.55 3.03
N ASP A 181 -3.64 10.06 4.16
CA ASP A 181 -2.84 10.81 5.13
C ASP A 181 -2.20 9.90 6.20
N GLY A 182 -2.86 8.79 6.55
CA GLY A 182 -2.44 7.87 7.59
C GLY A 182 -1.05 7.29 7.33
N PRO A 183 -0.79 6.64 6.18
CA PRO A 183 0.55 6.14 5.84
C PRO A 183 1.61 7.24 5.87
N LEU A 184 1.32 8.42 5.30
CA LEU A 184 2.26 9.54 5.26
C LEU A 184 2.63 10.04 6.66
N ARG A 185 1.66 10.07 7.59
CA ARG A 185 1.91 10.42 8.99
C ARG A 185 2.93 9.46 9.61
N VAL A 186 2.75 8.15 9.43
CA VAL A 186 3.68 7.14 9.97
C VAL A 186 5.07 7.32 9.40
N TRP A 187 5.18 7.55 8.08
CA TRP A 187 6.46 7.82 7.42
C TRP A 187 7.22 9.00 8.04
N ARG A 188 6.53 10.13 8.25
CA ARG A 188 7.13 11.33 8.87
C ARG A 188 7.55 11.11 10.32
N GLN A 189 6.71 10.42 11.09
CA GLN A 189 6.99 10.12 12.49
C GLN A 189 8.16 9.16 12.63
N ALA A 190 8.18 8.06 11.86
CA ALA A 190 9.28 7.10 11.84
C ALA A 190 10.61 7.75 11.45
N ALA A 191 10.62 8.58 10.40
CA ALA A 191 11.81 9.34 10.02
C ALA A 191 12.27 10.26 11.15
N THR A 192 11.38 11.05 11.74
CA THR A 192 11.72 11.96 12.85
C THR A 192 12.31 11.21 14.05
N ALA A 193 11.79 10.01 14.34
CA ALA A 193 12.24 9.18 15.45
C ALA A 193 13.49 8.34 15.16
N GLY A 194 13.98 8.31 13.91
CA GLY A 194 15.09 7.44 13.53
C GLY A 194 14.72 5.95 13.50
N LEU A 195 13.46 5.63 13.21
CA LEU A 195 12.93 4.27 13.18
C LEU A 195 12.77 3.76 11.75
N GLY A 196 12.82 2.45 11.59
CA GLY A 196 12.42 1.76 10.38
C GLY A 196 10.89 1.62 10.28
N LEU A 197 10.43 0.97 9.22
CA LEU A 197 9.01 0.89 8.87
C LEU A 197 8.65 -0.49 8.32
N LEU A 198 7.53 -1.03 8.82
CA LEU A 198 6.82 -2.17 8.26
C LEU A 198 5.50 -1.67 7.67
N SER A 199 5.29 -1.95 6.40
CA SER A 199 4.01 -1.79 5.71
C SER A 199 3.60 -3.15 5.19
N SER A 200 2.41 -3.61 5.56
CA SER A 200 1.91 -4.93 5.18
C SER A 200 0.43 -4.90 4.94
N ARG A 201 -0.02 -5.53 3.87
CA ARG A 201 -1.45 -5.78 3.65
C ARG A 201 -1.74 -7.28 3.75
N ILE A 202 -2.82 -7.63 4.45
CA ILE A 202 -3.23 -9.01 4.71
C ILE A 202 -4.74 -9.20 4.59
N TRP A 203 -5.15 -10.45 4.35
CA TRP A 203 -6.55 -10.88 4.28
C TRP A 203 -7.00 -11.66 5.52
N PHE A 204 -8.26 -11.43 5.94
CA PHE A 204 -8.99 -12.24 6.93
C PHE A 204 -10.37 -12.68 6.41
#